data_AF-A0A966WXN5-F1
#
_entry.id   AF-A0A966WXN5-F1
#
_cell.length_a   1.000
_cell.length_b   1.000
_cell.length_c   1.000
_cell.angle_alpha   90.00
_cell.angle_beta   90.00
_cell.angle_gamma   90.00
#
_symmetry.space_group_name_H-M   'P 1'
#
loop_
_entity.id
_entity.type
_entity.pdbx_description
1 polymer ?
#
loop_
_entity_poly.entity_id
_entity_poly.type
_entity_poly.pdbx_seq_one_letter_code
_entity_poly.pdbx_strand_id
1 'polypeptide(L)'
;PPLESRTTRFLGLPLPPGLVIAIAPQRLAGRLQPATGELQLRFQARFRFRIGGLYRAPDLLIDTELSTEPLRSRRHRLEGRRLKAEGEALLVGVATVSPSGDPWLDRFLGLPDEALALLRCQLVLT
;
A
#
# COMPACT_ATOMS: atom_id res chain seq x y z
N PRO A 1 -11.29 -1.22 -3.79
CA PRO A 1 -12.33 -1.94 -2.99
C PRO A 1 -11.88 -1.97 -1.52
N PRO A 2 -12.80 -1.99 -0.54
CA PRO A 2 -12.45 -2.24 0.86
C PRO A 2 -11.76 -3.61 1.02
N LEU A 3 -10.76 -3.68 1.90
CA LEU A 3 -10.13 -4.96 2.25
C LEU A 3 -10.99 -5.60 3.36
N GLU A 4 -11.55 -6.77 3.06
CA GLU A 4 -12.38 -7.56 3.97
C GLU A 4 -11.98 -9.03 3.86
N SER A 5 -12.49 -9.89 4.75
CA SER A 5 -12.11 -11.32 4.83
C SER A 5 -12.27 -12.09 3.50
N ARG A 6 -13.13 -11.59 2.61
CA ARG A 6 -13.36 -12.12 1.26
C ARG A 6 -12.33 -11.67 0.23
N THR A 7 -11.71 -10.51 0.42
CA THR A 7 -10.84 -9.85 -0.56
C THR A 7 -9.38 -9.77 -0.13
N THR A 8 -9.05 -10.08 1.13
CA THR A 8 -7.68 -9.92 1.65
C THR A 8 -7.35 -10.94 2.73
N ARG A 9 -6.13 -11.48 2.67
CA ARG A 9 -5.52 -12.30 3.72
C ARG A 9 -4.43 -11.48 4.40
N PHE A 10 -4.40 -11.49 5.73
CA PHE A 10 -3.35 -10.89 6.53
C PHE A 10 -2.53 -12.00 7.19
N LEU A 11 -1.20 -12.00 6.95
CA LEU A 11 -0.28 -13.05 7.42
C LEU A 11 -0.69 -14.49 7.02
N GLY A 12 -1.36 -14.65 5.87
CA GLY A 12 -1.83 -15.95 5.39
C GLY A 12 -3.18 -16.40 5.96
N LEU A 13 -3.72 -15.70 6.96
CA LEU A 13 -5.05 -15.94 7.54
C LEU A 13 -6.09 -14.99 6.93
N PRO A 14 -7.36 -15.42 6.78
CA PRO A 14 -8.43 -14.48 6.45
C PRO A 14 -8.52 -13.41 7.55
N LEU A 15 -8.84 -12.18 7.17
CA LEU A 15 -9.09 -11.12 8.14
C LEU A 15 -10.15 -11.57 9.17
N PRO A 16 -10.02 -11.19 10.46
CA PRO A 16 -11.01 -11.51 11.48
C PRO A 16 -12.44 -11.20 11.02
N PRO A 17 -13.43 -12.07 11.33
CA PRO A 17 -14.81 -11.84 10.93
C PRO A 17 -15.31 -10.45 11.36
N GLY A 18 -15.90 -9.72 10.42
CA GLY A 18 -16.42 -8.37 10.66
C GLY A 18 -15.36 -7.25 10.62
N LEU A 19 -14.08 -7.54 10.37
CA LEU A 19 -13.07 -6.53 10.09
C LEU A 19 -13.21 -6.00 8.66
N VAL A 20 -13.35 -4.67 8.55
CA VAL A 20 -13.36 -3.92 7.30
C VAL A 20 -12.25 -2.89 7.36
N ILE A 21 -11.43 -2.84 6.31
CA ILE A 21 -10.40 -1.80 6.13
C ILE A 21 -10.79 -0.97 4.91
N ALA A 22 -11.27 0.24 5.16
CA ALA A 22 -11.55 1.19 4.09
C ALA A 22 -10.27 1.97 3.76
N ILE A 23 -9.89 1.99 2.48
CA ILE A 23 -8.77 2.80 1.99
C ILE A 23 -9.34 4.14 1.53
N ALA A 24 -8.87 5.22 2.13
CA ALA A 24 -9.17 6.59 1.72
C ALA A 24 -7.90 7.21 1.08
N PRO A 25 -7.77 7.17 -0.26
CA PRO A 25 -6.63 7.77 -0.95
C PRO A 25 -6.56 9.27 -0.68
N GLN A 26 -5.36 9.77 -0.46
CA GLN A 26 -5.08 11.20 -0.27
C GLN A 26 -4.22 11.76 -1.40
N ARG A 27 -3.23 10.99 -1.87
CA ARG A 27 -2.34 11.39 -2.95
C ARG A 27 -1.87 10.21 -3.76
N LEU A 28 -1.84 10.38 -5.07
CA LEU A 28 -1.07 9.55 -6.00
C LEU A 28 -0.55 10.47 -7.09
N ALA A 29 0.69 10.94 -6.94
CA ALA A 29 1.26 11.91 -7.86
C ALA A 29 2.78 11.80 -7.90
N GLY A 30 3.39 12.18 -9.02
CA GLY A 30 4.84 12.17 -9.17
C GLY A 30 5.25 12.45 -10.61
N ARG A 31 6.32 11.80 -11.06
CA ARG A 31 6.97 12.10 -12.34
C ARG A 31 7.21 10.84 -13.17
N LEU A 32 7.02 10.99 -14.47
CA LEU A 32 7.43 10.04 -15.50
C LEU A 32 8.63 10.62 -16.25
N GLN A 33 9.68 9.84 -16.46
CA GLN A 33 10.79 10.15 -17.36
C GLN A 33 10.58 9.39 -18.69
N PRO A 34 10.08 10.04 -19.76
CA PRO A 34 9.64 9.33 -20.96
C PRO A 34 10.79 8.61 -21.69
N ALA A 35 12.00 9.17 -21.63
CA ALA A 35 13.17 8.60 -22.30
C ALA A 35 13.60 7.24 -21.71
N THR A 36 13.38 7.02 -20.41
CA THR A 36 13.82 5.81 -19.71
C THR A 36 12.67 4.90 -19.32
N GLY A 37 11.44 5.41 -19.32
CA GLY A 37 10.26 4.75 -18.76
C GLY A 37 10.27 4.72 -17.22
N GLU A 38 11.19 5.44 -16.57
CA GLU A 38 11.23 5.52 -15.11
C GLU A 38 10.01 6.28 -14.60
N LEU A 39 9.29 5.70 -13.65
CA LEU A 39 8.11 6.31 -13.04
C LEU A 39 8.28 6.29 -11.52
N GLN A 40 8.09 7.45 -10.91
CA GLN A 40 8.15 7.62 -9.46
C GLN A 40 6.90 8.35 -9.00
N LEU A 41 6.18 7.78 -8.04
CA LEU A 41 4.93 8.32 -7.50
C LEU A 41 4.98 8.34 -5.97
N ARG A 42 4.48 9.40 -5.36
CA ARG A 42 4.14 9.41 -3.94
C ARG A 42 2.71 8.90 -3.77
N PHE A 43 2.55 7.79 -3.05
CA PHE A 43 1.26 7.27 -2.65
C PHE A 43 1.02 7.59 -1.18
N GLN A 44 -0.13 8.22 -0.90
CA GLN A 44 -0.59 8.50 0.45
C GLN A 44 -2.06 8.10 0.58
N ALA A 45 -2.39 7.36 1.63
CA ALA A 45 -3.75 6.98 1.94
C ALA A 45 -3.94 6.74 3.44
N ARG A 46 -5.19 6.90 3.90
CA ARG A 46 -5.59 6.52 5.26
C ARG A 46 -6.32 5.18 5.21
N PHE A 47 -5.87 4.24 6.02
CA PHE A 47 -6.47 2.92 6.16
C PHE A 47 -7.32 2.92 7.43
N ARG A 48 -8.63 2.79 7.26
CA ARG A 48 -9.62 2.94 8.33
C ARG A 48 -10.13 1.57 8.74
N PHE A 49 -9.85 1.17 9.99
CA PHE A 49 -10.20 -0.15 10.51
C PHE A 49 -11.54 -0.08 11.28
N ARG A 50 -12.45 -1.00 10.96
CA ARG A 50 -13.73 -1.17 11.66
C ARG A 50 -13.97 -2.64 11.95
N ILE A 51 -14.45 -2.98 13.14
CA ILE A 51 -14.79 -4.36 13.52
C ILE A 51 -16.22 -4.41 14.04
N GLY A 52 -17.05 -5.26 13.42
CA GLY A 52 -18.40 -5.56 13.91
C GLY A 52 -19.33 -4.34 14.04
N GLY A 53 -19.04 -3.25 13.31
CA GLY A 53 -19.81 -2.01 13.35
C GLY A 53 -19.58 -1.10 14.57
N LEU A 54 -19.20 -1.68 15.72
CA LEU A 54 -19.08 -1.02 17.02
C LEU A 54 -17.68 -0.46 17.30
N TYR A 55 -16.64 -1.19 16.88
CA TYR A 55 -15.26 -0.80 17.13
C TYR A 55 -14.68 -0.07 15.91
N ARG A 56 -14.08 1.10 16.16
CA ARG A 56 -13.36 1.90 15.16
C ARG A 56 -12.01 2.29 15.72
N ALA A 57 -10.95 1.79 15.10
CA ALA A 57 -9.59 2.14 15.47
C ALA A 57 -9.15 3.45 14.78
N PRO A 58 -8.06 4.08 15.24
CA PRO A 58 -7.43 5.19 14.53
C PRO A 58 -7.06 4.82 13.09
N ASP A 59 -7.07 5.82 12.22
CA ASP A 59 -6.63 5.65 10.83
C ASP A 59 -5.11 5.41 10.79
N LEU A 60 -4.66 4.36 10.09
CA LEU A 60 -3.25 4.21 9.75
C LEU A 60 -2.93 5.08 8.54
N LEU A 61 -1.93 5.96 8.69
CA LEU A 61 -1.41 6.72 7.56
C LEU A 61 -0.36 5.88 6.83
N ILE A 62 -0.65 5.57 5.57
CA ILE A 62 0.31 4.95 4.66
C ILE A 62 0.84 6.05 3.77
N ASP A 63 2.14 6.25 3.80
CA ASP A 63 2.83 7.25 2.99
C ASP A 63 4.14 6.65 2.47
N THR A 64 4.23 6.46 1.16
CA THR A 64 5.36 5.77 0.55
C THR A 64 5.64 6.27 -0.86
N GLU A 65 6.90 6.15 -1.24
CA GLU A 65 7.32 6.32 -2.62
C GLU A 65 7.20 4.97 -3.35
N LEU A 66 6.55 5.01 -4.49
CA LEU A 66 6.45 3.94 -5.46
C LEU A 66 7.39 4.27 -6.62
N SER A 67 8.30 3.36 -6.95
CA SER A 67 9.24 3.54 -8.06
C SER A 67 9.30 2.30 -8.95
N THR A 68 9.58 2.50 -10.22
CA THR A 68 9.91 1.39 -11.15
C THR A 68 11.30 0.81 -10.94
N GLU A 69 12.13 1.45 -10.10
CA GLU A 69 13.48 0.99 -9.80
C GLU A 69 13.50 -0.12 -8.73
N PRO A 70 14.60 -0.90 -8.65
CA PRO A 70 14.78 -1.88 -7.59
C PRO A 70 14.79 -1.22 -6.21
N LEU A 71 14.13 -1.86 -5.25
CA LEU A 71 14.06 -1.39 -3.86
C LEU A 71 14.55 -2.49 -2.92
N ARG A 72 15.36 -2.10 -1.93
CA ARG A 72 15.73 -2.96 -0.79
C ARG A 72 15.33 -2.27 0.51
N SER A 73 14.57 -2.95 1.33
CA SER A 73 14.21 -2.56 2.70
C SER A 73 14.84 -3.51 3.72
N ARG A 74 14.52 -3.37 5.01
CA ARG A 74 15.06 -4.26 6.04
C ARG A 74 14.59 -5.71 5.85
N ARG A 75 13.36 -5.90 5.37
CA ARG A 75 12.73 -7.22 5.24
C ARG A 75 12.52 -7.67 3.80
N HIS A 76 12.70 -6.78 2.83
CA HIS A 76 12.26 -7.04 1.45
C HIS A 76 13.27 -6.59 0.39
N ARG A 77 13.26 -7.33 -0.72
CA ARG A 77 13.89 -6.92 -1.98
C ARG A 77 12.83 -7.02 -3.07
N LEU A 78 12.56 -5.90 -3.73
CA LEU A 78 11.55 -5.77 -4.76
C LEU A 78 12.19 -5.27 -6.05
N GLU A 79 11.63 -5.70 -7.18
CA GLU A 79 12.02 -5.23 -8.49
C GLU A 79 10.80 -4.62 -9.17
N GLY A 80 10.86 -3.31 -9.41
CA GLY A 80 9.91 -2.63 -10.27
C GLY A 80 10.15 -2.95 -11.74
N ARG A 81 9.23 -2.50 -12.59
CA ARG A 81 9.34 -2.59 -14.04
C ARG A 81 9.00 -1.23 -14.63
N ARG A 82 9.97 -0.64 -15.32
CA ARG A 82 9.83 0.61 -16.07
C ARG A 82 8.70 0.51 -17.09
N LEU A 83 8.14 1.67 -17.40
CA LEU A 83 7.08 1.83 -18.39
C LEU A 83 7.55 1.28 -19.75
N LYS A 84 6.78 0.36 -20.30
CA LYS A 84 7.01 -0.17 -21.65
C LYS A 84 6.25 0.64 -22.71
N ALA A 85 6.55 0.38 -23.97
CA ALA A 85 5.86 0.99 -25.10
C ALA A 85 4.34 0.74 -25.08
N GLU A 86 3.92 -0.40 -24.53
CA GLU A 86 2.51 -0.78 -24.39
C GLU A 86 1.80 -0.06 -23.22
N GLY A 87 2.52 0.80 -22.48
CA GLY A 87 1.98 1.58 -21.37
C GLY A 87 1.94 0.84 -20.03
N GLU A 88 2.39 -0.41 -19.95
CA GLU A 88 2.44 -1.16 -18.69
C GLU A 88 3.67 -0.80 -17.84
N ALA A 89 3.47 -0.63 -16.53
CA ALA A 89 4.53 -0.51 -15.54
C ALA A 89 4.20 -1.24 -14.23
N LEU A 90 5.25 -1.53 -13.44
CA LEU A 90 5.13 -2.00 -12.06
C LEU A 90 5.97 -1.10 -11.17
N LEU A 91 5.32 -0.38 -10.26
CA LEU A 91 6.00 0.37 -9.23
C LEU A 91 6.00 -0.41 -7.92
N VAL A 92 7.12 -0.34 -7.21
CA VAL A 92 7.34 -0.99 -5.93
C VAL A 92 7.70 0.06 -4.89
N GLY A 93 7.23 -0.14 -3.66
CA GLY A 93 7.48 0.76 -2.54
C GLY A 93 7.39 0.02 -1.21
N VAL A 94 7.96 0.63 -0.18
CA VAL A 94 7.81 0.18 1.20
C VAL A 94 7.40 1.37 2.05
N ALA A 95 6.32 1.21 2.82
CA ALA A 95 5.89 2.18 3.81
C ALA A 95 6.32 1.68 5.19
N THR A 96 6.88 2.55 6.02
CA THR A 96 6.97 2.28 7.45
C THR A 96 5.64 2.67 8.08
N VAL A 97 4.98 1.72 8.75
CA VAL A 97 3.72 1.94 9.43
C VAL A 97 4.02 2.14 10.92
N SER A 98 3.80 3.36 11.41
CA SER A 98 3.95 3.70 12.82
C SER A 98 2.83 3.07 13.67
N PRO A 99 3.04 2.90 15.00
CA PRO A 99 1.97 2.52 15.91
C PRO A 99 0.79 3.48 15.78
N SER A 100 -0.41 2.94 15.80
CA SER A 100 -1.67 3.69 15.70
C SER A 100 -2.03 4.42 16.99
N GLY A 101 -1.45 3.99 18.12
CA GLY A 101 -1.84 4.42 19.46
C GLY A 101 -2.98 3.57 20.05
N ASP A 102 -3.51 2.61 19.30
CA ASP A 102 -4.44 1.59 19.78
C ASP A 102 -3.68 0.28 20.06
N PRO A 103 -3.52 -0.16 21.33
CA PRO A 103 -2.72 -1.32 21.67
C PRO A 103 -3.23 -2.64 21.07
N TRP A 104 -4.54 -2.76 20.87
CA TRP A 104 -5.12 -3.96 20.28
C TRP A 104 -4.78 -4.01 18.78
N LEU A 105 -4.96 -2.89 18.06
CA LEU A 105 -4.65 -2.81 16.64
C LEU A 105 -3.15 -2.97 16.40
N ASP A 106 -2.33 -2.31 17.21
CA ASP A 106 -0.86 -2.35 17.11
C ASP A 106 -0.35 -3.78 17.32
N ARG A 107 -0.89 -4.50 18.30
CA ARG A 107 -0.55 -5.91 18.51
C ARG A 107 -1.06 -6.81 17.38
N PHE A 108 -2.28 -6.59 16.89
CA PHE A 108 -2.86 -7.39 15.81
C PHE A 108 -2.05 -7.27 14.52
N LEU A 109 -1.59 -6.06 14.20
CA LEU A 109 -0.81 -5.76 12.99
C LEU A 109 0.71 -5.90 13.18
N GLY A 110 1.19 -6.03 14.42
CA GLY A 110 2.61 -6.09 14.74
C GLY A 110 3.35 -4.76 14.55
N LEU A 111 2.68 -3.63 14.82
CA LEU A 111 3.22 -2.30 14.61
C LEU A 111 4.30 -1.91 15.65
N PRO A 112 5.35 -1.16 15.25
CA PRO A 112 5.62 -0.69 13.89
C PRO A 112 6.11 -1.81 12.96
N ASP A 113 5.72 -1.75 11.68
CA ASP A 113 6.22 -2.69 10.66
C ASP A 113 6.35 -2.06 9.27
N GLU A 114 7.00 -2.79 8.35
CA GLU A 114 7.05 -2.47 6.93
C GLU A 114 5.81 -3.00 6.20
N ALA A 115 5.14 -2.14 5.44
CA ALA A 115 4.09 -2.51 4.50
C ALA A 115 4.61 -2.42 3.07
N LEU A 116 4.55 -3.54 2.35
CA LEU A 116 4.87 -3.58 0.92
C LEU A 116 3.76 -2.95 0.09
N ALA A 117 4.16 -2.13 -0.88
CA ALA A 117 3.26 -1.54 -1.85
C ALA A 117 3.69 -1.94 -3.27
N LEU A 118 2.78 -2.56 -4.01
CA LEU A 118 2.96 -2.94 -5.40
C LEU A 118 1.84 -2.29 -6.21
N LEU A 119 2.21 -1.43 -7.16
CA LEU A 119 1.27 -0.77 -8.06
C LEU A 119 1.56 -1.24 -9.48
N ARG A 120 0.70 -2.10 -10.00
CA ARG A 120 0.65 -2.37 -11.44
C ARG A 120 -0.25 -1.33 -12.08
N CYS A 121 0.26 -0.62 -13.08
CA CYS A 121 -0.52 0.38 -13.80
C CYS A 121 -0.38 0.21 -15.32
N GLN A 122 -1.37 0.77 -16.01
CA GLN A 122 -1.37 0.96 -17.45
C GLN A 122 -1.58 2.46 -17.69
N LEU A 123 -0.61 3.11 -18.31
CA LEU A 123 -0.74 4.49 -18.75
C LEU A 123 -1.39 4.52 -20.13
N VAL A 124 -2.54 5.16 -20.21
CA VAL A 124 -3.22 5.47 -21.47
C VAL A 124 -2.95 6.94 -21.76
N LEU A 125 -2.03 7.20 -22.68
CA LEU A 125 -1.83 8.55 -23.23
C LEU A 125 -2.98 8.77 -24.23
N THR A 126 -3.90 9.66 -23.87
CA THR A 126 -5.03 10.10 -24.71
C THR A 126 -4.77 11.51 -25.22
#